data_AF-A0A401YW34-F1
#
_entry.id   AF-A0A401YW34-F1
#
_cell.length_a   1.000
_cell.length_b   1.000
_cell.length_c   1.000
_cell.angle_alpha   90.00
_cell.angle_beta   90.00
_cell.angle_gamma   90.00
#
_symmetry.space_group_name_H-M   'P 1'
#
loop_
_entity.id
_entity.type
_entity.pdbx_description
1 polymer ?
#
loop_
_entity_poly.entity_id
_entity_poly.type
_entity_poly.pdbx_seq_one_letter_code
_entity_poly.pdbx_strand_id
1 'polypeptide(L)'
;MFDPVITSHDALLGLLRSGHGQGARRALVADRVAVLDALDGCVVRDPRAVPATESRSLYYARLYADLDAGLDGLARHLLCEEDWTDEDADRTALPLAVLGTLARLGRTDATELLRAYVEEGRDWPEALDRLAAIGRDAALTGMLDVVLERGEDDELYDCVKRSTGMRPWRIWAAEDERVRAVVEQVDLDWWRWELTRSVRPGTPPTAPAQTVDQVLAEAADGPRQSLACGRRLAAVAGPEHRGAILAAAWAGPDGARAAALRYLGEQGDGALLDLAEGALAPEAPTGVRLAAAHAIGGLRSPAAVARARTWAAREDLLGEVAVRILAGAGEPADGPILLDALRARVAAAHPVGAADTDQADHFRLRDLVTGIGRLALVDALDLVRDVYRDAASAGLRACAVETLARIEPSFAAETAVEALWDCQADTRLIAARHVDARRPEAVTRLRRLAGDPAEHAEVRTAAKARLSEM
;
A
#
# COMPACT_ATOMS: atom_id res chain seq x y z
N MET A 1 -16.93 29.06 17.68
CA MET A 1 -17.79 29.48 16.56
C MET A 1 -17.89 28.25 15.68
N PHE A 2 -19.06 27.61 15.65
CA PHE A 2 -19.26 26.37 14.90
C PHE A 2 -19.22 26.69 13.40
N ASP A 3 -18.22 26.16 12.72
CA ASP A 3 -18.13 26.17 11.25
C ASP A 3 -19.33 25.40 10.71
N PRO A 4 -20.05 25.89 9.67
CA PRO A 4 -21.21 25.19 9.17
C PRO A 4 -20.72 23.89 8.54
N VAL A 5 -21.09 22.78 9.17
CA VAL A 5 -20.81 21.44 8.67
C VAL A 5 -21.30 21.37 7.24
N ILE A 6 -20.39 21.20 6.29
CA ILE A 6 -20.73 20.79 4.92
C ILE A 6 -21.30 19.36 5.05
N THR A 7 -22.61 19.29 5.28
CA THR A 7 -23.47 18.11 5.31
C THR A 7 -24.04 17.86 3.92
N SER A 8 -23.21 17.88 2.87
CA SER A 8 -23.64 17.34 1.58
C SER A 8 -23.38 15.84 1.55
N HIS A 9 -24.30 15.09 0.92
CA HIS A 9 -24.12 13.67 0.63
C HIS A 9 -22.77 13.42 -0.07
N ASP A 10 -22.36 14.32 -0.96
CA ASP A 10 -21.08 14.28 -1.68
C ASP A 10 -19.86 14.37 -0.76
N ALA A 11 -19.93 15.18 0.32
CA ALA A 11 -18.84 15.29 1.28
C ALA A 11 -18.69 14.03 2.12
N LEU A 12 -19.80 13.38 2.52
CA LEU A 12 -19.74 12.07 3.19
C LEU A 12 -19.21 10.99 2.25
N LEU A 13 -19.73 10.94 1.02
CA LEU A 13 -19.31 9.97 0.01
C LEU A 13 -17.81 10.08 -0.28
N GLY A 14 -17.26 11.30 -0.40
CA GLY A 14 -15.83 11.53 -0.58
C GLY A 14 -14.98 10.99 0.59
N LEU A 15 -15.43 11.18 1.83
CA LEU A 15 -14.75 10.66 3.02
C LEU A 15 -14.84 9.13 3.11
N LEU A 16 -15.97 8.54 2.73
CA LEU A 16 -16.12 7.09 2.68
C LEU A 16 -15.23 6.49 1.60
N ARG A 17 -15.21 7.06 0.39
CA ARG A 17 -14.38 6.62 -0.74
C ARG A 17 -12.90 6.60 -0.41
N SER A 18 -12.41 7.62 0.30
CA SER A 18 -11.01 7.70 0.73
C SER A 18 -10.70 6.76 1.92
N GLY A 19 -11.71 6.28 2.64
CA GLY A 19 -11.56 5.48 3.87
C GLY A 19 -11.11 6.31 5.07
N HIS A 20 -11.46 7.60 5.09
CA HIS A 20 -11.06 8.55 6.13
C HIS A 20 -11.79 8.28 7.45
N GLY A 21 -11.10 8.42 8.59
CA GLY A 21 -11.71 8.21 9.91
C GLY A 21 -12.95 9.08 10.18
N GLN A 22 -12.93 10.34 9.73
CA GLN A 22 -14.10 11.22 9.77
C GLN A 22 -15.30 10.71 8.97
N GLY A 23 -15.07 9.97 7.88
CA GLY A 23 -16.14 9.33 7.11
C GLY A 23 -16.92 8.35 7.97
N ALA A 24 -16.21 7.49 8.71
CA ALA A 24 -16.85 6.53 9.61
C ALA A 24 -17.59 7.23 10.76
N ARG A 25 -16.98 8.25 11.38
CA ARG A 25 -17.63 9.01 12.46
C ARG A 25 -18.90 9.72 12.00
N ARG A 26 -18.89 10.32 10.81
CA ARG A 26 -20.05 11.00 10.22
C ARG A 26 -21.12 10.00 9.80
N ALA A 27 -20.75 8.85 9.25
CA ALA A 27 -21.69 7.81 8.85
C ALA A 27 -22.59 7.35 10.02
N LEU A 28 -22.04 7.27 11.25
CA LEU A 28 -22.78 6.84 12.43
C LEU A 28 -23.84 7.83 12.93
N VAL A 29 -23.83 9.08 12.44
CA VAL A 29 -24.78 10.13 12.86
C VAL A 29 -25.57 10.75 11.70
N ALA A 30 -25.26 10.35 10.46
CA ALA A 30 -25.94 10.83 9.26
C ALA A 30 -27.24 10.06 8.99
N ASP A 31 -28.01 10.53 8.00
CA ASP A 31 -29.22 9.82 7.56
C ASP A 31 -28.88 8.40 7.10
N ARG A 32 -29.56 7.42 7.69
CA ARG A 32 -29.24 6.01 7.47
C ARG A 32 -29.39 5.60 6.01
N VAL A 33 -30.43 6.05 5.32
CA VAL A 33 -30.68 5.67 3.92
C VAL A 33 -29.55 6.19 3.03
N ALA A 34 -29.20 7.47 3.18
CA ALA A 34 -28.12 8.09 2.43
C ALA A 34 -26.75 7.45 2.71
N VAL A 35 -26.48 7.06 3.96
CA VAL A 35 -25.23 6.40 4.35
C VAL A 35 -25.13 5.00 3.74
N LEU A 36 -26.21 4.22 3.77
CA LEU A 36 -26.22 2.86 3.23
C LEU A 36 -26.03 2.86 1.71
N ASP A 37 -26.71 3.76 1.00
CA ASP A 37 -26.51 3.93 -0.45
C ASP A 37 -25.06 4.31 -0.79
N ALA A 38 -24.47 5.25 -0.03
CA ALA A 38 -23.08 5.64 -0.20
C ALA A 38 -22.10 4.49 0.13
N LEU A 39 -22.39 3.69 1.16
CA LEU A 39 -21.57 2.55 1.58
C LEU A 39 -21.60 1.44 0.52
N ASP A 40 -22.78 1.00 0.09
CA ASP A 40 -22.96 0.02 -0.98
C ASP A 40 -22.25 0.50 -2.26
N GLY A 41 -22.46 1.76 -2.64
CA GLY A 41 -21.81 2.36 -3.80
C GLY A 41 -20.29 2.43 -3.71
N CYS A 42 -19.71 2.53 -2.51
CA CYS A 42 -18.26 2.45 -2.31
C CYS A 42 -17.75 1.02 -2.41
N VAL A 43 -18.46 0.04 -1.86
CA VAL A 43 -18.01 -1.36 -1.88
C VAL A 43 -18.08 -1.94 -3.29
N VAL A 44 -19.16 -1.65 -4.01
CA VAL A 44 -19.41 -2.17 -5.37
C VAL A 44 -18.50 -1.57 -6.43
N ARG A 45 -18.19 -0.27 -6.34
CA ARG A 45 -17.38 0.43 -7.36
C ARG A 45 -15.88 0.47 -7.07
N ASP A 46 -15.46 -0.12 -5.95
CA ASP A 46 -14.10 -0.11 -5.43
C ASP A 46 -13.29 1.20 -5.67
N PRO A 47 -13.33 2.17 -4.75
CA PRO A 47 -12.64 3.44 -4.92
C PRO A 47 -11.12 3.35 -4.72
N ARG A 48 -10.53 2.15 -4.57
CA ARG A 48 -9.09 1.98 -4.29
C ARG A 48 -8.28 2.21 -5.55
N ALA A 49 -7.39 3.20 -5.49
CA ALA A 49 -6.42 3.45 -6.57
C ALA A 49 -5.34 2.34 -6.64
N VAL A 50 -4.94 1.80 -5.47
CA VAL A 50 -3.94 0.73 -5.37
C VAL A 50 -4.41 -0.33 -4.36
N PRO A 51 -5.31 -1.25 -4.76
CA PRO A 51 -5.97 -2.22 -3.86
C PRO A 51 -5.00 -3.00 -2.95
N ALA A 52 -3.83 -3.37 -3.46
CA ALA A 52 -2.81 -4.14 -2.74
C ALA A 52 -2.23 -3.42 -1.50
N THR A 53 -2.42 -2.11 -1.39
CA THR A 53 -1.81 -1.29 -0.33
C THR A 53 -2.82 -0.75 0.68
N GLU A 54 -4.12 -1.07 0.54
CA GLU A 54 -5.17 -0.45 1.35
C GLU A 54 -6.14 -1.44 2.01
N SER A 55 -6.32 -1.32 3.34
CA SER A 55 -7.20 -2.18 4.15
C SER A 55 -8.65 -1.69 4.24
N ARG A 56 -9.26 -1.23 3.13
CA ARG A 56 -10.64 -0.69 3.14
C ARG A 56 -11.73 -1.73 3.44
N SER A 57 -11.48 -3.02 3.23
CA SER A 57 -12.46 -4.07 3.55
C SER A 57 -12.85 -4.10 5.03
N LEU A 58 -11.89 -3.98 5.95
CA LEU A 58 -12.16 -3.91 7.39
C LEU A 58 -12.91 -2.63 7.78
N TYR A 59 -12.58 -1.51 7.13
CA TYR A 59 -13.26 -0.24 7.34
C TYR A 59 -14.74 -0.32 6.97
N TYR A 60 -15.06 -0.80 5.76
CA TYR A 60 -16.46 -0.95 5.33
C TYR A 60 -17.18 -2.04 6.12
N ALA A 61 -16.56 -3.19 6.41
CA ALA A 61 -17.17 -4.23 7.22
C ALA A 61 -17.57 -3.74 8.62
N ARG A 62 -16.73 -2.91 9.26
CA ARG A 62 -17.08 -2.27 10.53
C ARG A 62 -18.27 -1.33 10.39
N LEU A 63 -18.37 -0.58 9.28
CA LEU A 63 -19.54 0.27 9.03
C LEU A 63 -20.81 -0.54 8.79
N TYR A 64 -20.76 -1.63 8.01
CA TYR A 64 -21.91 -2.54 7.87
C TYR A 64 -22.36 -3.09 9.22
N ALA A 65 -21.42 -3.47 10.09
CA ALA A 65 -21.72 -3.98 11.42
C ALA A 65 -22.27 -2.88 12.35
N ASP A 66 -21.63 -1.71 12.41
CA ASP A 66 -22.01 -0.60 13.29
C ASP A 66 -23.36 0.02 12.89
N LEU A 67 -23.68 0.02 11.59
CA LEU A 67 -24.95 0.50 11.06
C LEU A 67 -26.02 -0.60 11.02
N ASP A 68 -25.70 -1.85 11.36
CA ASP A 68 -26.62 -3.00 11.17
C ASP A 68 -27.22 -3.03 9.74
N ALA A 69 -26.34 -2.86 8.75
CA ALA A 69 -26.70 -2.80 7.34
C ALA A 69 -26.98 -4.20 6.78
N GLY A 70 -28.02 -4.32 5.96
CA GLY A 70 -28.31 -5.54 5.19
C GLY A 70 -27.31 -5.75 4.05
N LEU A 71 -27.32 -6.95 3.46
CA LEU A 71 -26.39 -7.35 2.40
C LEU A 71 -27.05 -7.50 1.02
N ASP A 72 -28.33 -7.15 0.88
CA ASP A 72 -29.09 -7.32 -0.37
C ASP A 72 -28.46 -6.60 -1.56
N GLY A 73 -27.86 -5.43 -1.32
CA GLY A 73 -27.11 -4.68 -2.34
C GLY A 73 -25.90 -5.45 -2.86
N LEU A 74 -25.12 -6.03 -1.95
CA LEU A 74 -23.95 -6.85 -2.29
C LEU A 74 -24.35 -8.16 -2.95
N ALA A 75 -25.41 -8.82 -2.46
CA ALA A 75 -25.92 -10.05 -3.05
C ALA A 75 -26.35 -9.83 -4.51
N ARG A 76 -27.07 -8.75 -4.80
CA ARG A 76 -27.49 -8.40 -6.16
C ARG A 76 -26.31 -8.09 -7.08
N HIS A 77 -25.28 -7.43 -6.56
CA HIS A 77 -24.07 -7.12 -7.34
C HIS A 77 -23.25 -8.36 -7.68
N LEU A 78 -23.08 -9.25 -6.69
CA LEU A 78 -22.26 -10.45 -6.80
C LEU A 78 -22.95 -11.55 -7.61
N LEU A 79 -24.24 -11.79 -7.39
CA LEU A 79 -25.00 -12.84 -8.08
C LEU A 79 -25.64 -12.31 -9.38
N CYS A 80 -25.00 -11.36 -10.04
CA CYS A 80 -25.49 -10.81 -11.30
C CYS A 80 -25.08 -11.73 -12.45
N GLU A 81 -26.05 -12.13 -13.28
CA GLU A 81 -25.78 -13.02 -14.43
C GLU A 81 -24.80 -12.42 -15.45
N GLU A 82 -24.73 -11.08 -15.53
CA GLU A 82 -23.82 -10.36 -16.43
C GLU A 82 -22.34 -10.61 -16.09
N ASP A 83 -22.03 -11.03 -14.86
CA ASP A 83 -20.67 -11.34 -14.39
C ASP A 83 -20.02 -12.45 -15.21
N TRP A 84 -20.80 -13.35 -15.82
CA TRP A 84 -20.26 -14.40 -16.70
C TRP A 84 -19.75 -13.87 -18.04
N THR A 85 -20.11 -12.64 -18.40
CA THR A 85 -19.70 -11.98 -19.65
C THR A 85 -18.77 -10.80 -19.45
N ASP A 86 -18.65 -10.30 -18.22
CA ASP A 86 -17.79 -9.18 -17.84
C ASP A 86 -16.33 -9.65 -17.70
N GLU A 87 -15.37 -9.03 -18.39
CA GLU A 87 -13.95 -9.43 -18.27
C GLU A 87 -13.23 -8.74 -17.10
N ASP A 88 -13.90 -7.82 -16.37
CA ASP A 88 -13.32 -7.13 -15.22
C ASP A 88 -13.28 -8.01 -13.96
N ALA A 89 -12.18 -8.76 -13.82
CA ALA A 89 -11.91 -9.62 -12.69
C ALA A 89 -11.80 -8.88 -11.33
N ASP A 90 -11.66 -7.55 -11.31
CA ASP A 90 -11.51 -6.78 -10.07
C ASP A 90 -12.86 -6.36 -9.48
N ARG A 91 -13.96 -6.50 -10.24
CA ARG A 91 -15.32 -6.06 -9.84
C ARG A 91 -15.85 -6.72 -8.56
N THR A 92 -15.50 -7.98 -8.32
CA THR A 92 -15.98 -8.77 -7.17
C THR A 92 -15.01 -8.72 -5.98
N ALA A 93 -13.78 -8.25 -6.19
CA ALA A 93 -12.68 -8.36 -5.24
C ALA A 93 -12.95 -7.62 -3.91
N LEU A 94 -13.39 -6.35 -3.96
CA LEU A 94 -13.71 -5.59 -2.73
C LEU A 94 -14.98 -6.11 -2.04
N PRO A 95 -16.12 -6.34 -2.73
CA PRO A 95 -17.30 -6.94 -2.10
C PRO A 95 -17.00 -8.26 -1.38
N LEU A 96 -16.27 -9.20 -2.01
CA LEU A 96 -15.89 -10.47 -1.39
C LEU A 96 -14.97 -10.25 -0.18
N ALA A 97 -14.01 -9.33 -0.26
CA ALA A 97 -13.15 -8.99 0.87
C ALA A 97 -13.93 -8.38 2.06
N VAL A 98 -14.97 -7.58 1.80
CA VAL A 98 -15.87 -7.04 2.83
C VAL A 98 -16.69 -8.15 3.48
N LEU A 99 -17.31 -9.03 2.69
CA LEU A 99 -18.05 -10.19 3.20
C LEU A 99 -17.17 -11.11 4.04
N GLY A 100 -15.97 -11.44 3.55
CA GLY A 100 -15.00 -12.24 4.30
C GLY A 100 -14.65 -11.61 5.65
N THR A 101 -14.58 -10.28 5.71
CA THR A 101 -14.30 -9.57 6.96
C THR A 101 -15.50 -9.52 7.89
N LEU A 102 -16.72 -9.32 7.38
CA LEU A 102 -17.96 -9.43 8.15
C LEU A 102 -18.14 -10.84 8.75
N ALA A 103 -17.85 -11.88 7.98
CA ALA A 103 -17.92 -13.26 8.45
C ALA A 103 -16.92 -13.53 9.59
N ARG A 104 -15.68 -13.00 9.49
CA ARG A 104 -14.70 -13.04 10.60
C ARG A 104 -15.16 -12.27 11.84
N LEU A 105 -15.89 -11.17 11.66
CA LEU A 105 -16.55 -10.43 12.75
C LEU A 105 -17.76 -11.16 13.34
N GLY A 106 -18.21 -12.28 12.73
CA GLY A 106 -19.28 -13.13 13.24
C GLY A 106 -20.66 -12.92 12.61
N ARG A 107 -20.76 -12.15 11.51
CA ARG A 107 -22.01 -11.99 10.76
C ARG A 107 -22.34 -13.27 9.98
N THR A 108 -23.44 -13.92 10.34
CA THR A 108 -23.87 -15.20 9.77
C THR A 108 -24.40 -15.03 8.35
N ASP A 109 -25.17 -13.98 8.10
CA ASP A 109 -25.67 -13.60 6.77
C ASP A 109 -24.53 -13.38 5.75
N ALA A 110 -23.40 -12.81 6.17
CA ALA A 110 -22.21 -12.70 5.32
C ALA A 110 -21.57 -14.07 5.03
N THR A 111 -21.60 -15.00 5.99
CA THR A 111 -21.09 -16.36 5.80
C THR A 111 -22.00 -17.13 4.83
N GLU A 112 -23.32 -17.00 4.98
CA GLU A 112 -24.31 -17.61 4.10
C GLU A 112 -24.20 -17.07 2.67
N LEU A 113 -24.05 -15.75 2.50
CA LEU A 113 -23.86 -15.16 1.17
C LEU A 113 -22.55 -15.59 0.51
N LEU A 114 -21.46 -15.74 1.26
CA LEU A 114 -20.21 -16.29 0.72
C LEU A 114 -20.38 -17.74 0.26
N ARG A 115 -21.15 -18.56 0.99
CA ARG A 115 -21.43 -19.95 0.59
C ARG A 115 -22.26 -20.00 -0.67
N ALA A 116 -23.33 -19.20 -0.76
CA ALA A 116 -24.13 -19.06 -1.97
C ALA A 116 -23.27 -18.59 -3.16
N TYR A 117 -22.33 -17.67 -2.93
CA TYR A 117 -21.40 -17.22 -3.97
C TYR A 117 -20.39 -18.30 -4.39
N VAL A 118 -19.96 -19.18 -3.48
CA VAL A 118 -19.16 -20.36 -3.89
C VAL A 118 -19.98 -21.28 -4.78
N GLU A 119 -21.28 -21.45 -4.50
CA GLU A 119 -22.19 -22.31 -5.26
C GLU A 119 -22.52 -21.73 -6.65
N GLU A 120 -22.71 -20.41 -6.78
CA GLU A 120 -23.29 -19.79 -7.98
C GLU A 120 -22.36 -18.78 -8.67
N GLY A 121 -21.46 -18.14 -7.94
CA GLY A 121 -20.65 -17.01 -8.40
C GLY A 121 -19.53 -17.41 -9.36
N ARG A 122 -19.13 -16.47 -10.21
CA ARG A 122 -18.02 -16.66 -11.15
C ARG A 122 -16.67 -16.82 -10.43
N ASP A 123 -16.35 -15.90 -9.52
CA ASP A 123 -15.08 -15.88 -8.78
C ASP A 123 -15.16 -16.70 -7.49
N TRP A 124 -15.79 -17.87 -7.56
CA TRP A 124 -15.98 -18.78 -6.43
C TRP A 124 -14.67 -19.13 -5.68
N PRO A 125 -13.47 -19.23 -6.30
CA PRO A 125 -12.24 -19.53 -5.56
C PRO A 125 -11.89 -18.45 -4.54
N GLU A 126 -12.11 -17.18 -4.89
CA GLU A 126 -11.85 -16.04 -4.00
C GLU A 126 -12.80 -16.09 -2.80
N ALA A 127 -14.09 -16.38 -3.02
CA ALA A 127 -15.06 -16.54 -1.93
C ALA A 127 -14.74 -17.74 -1.03
N LEU A 128 -14.26 -18.84 -1.59
CA LEU A 128 -13.82 -20.00 -0.83
C LEU A 128 -12.64 -19.67 0.08
N ASP A 129 -11.64 -18.94 -0.43
CA ASP A 129 -10.51 -18.46 0.37
C ASP A 129 -10.99 -17.54 1.51
N ARG A 130 -12.01 -16.70 1.27
CA ARG A 130 -12.64 -15.89 2.33
C ARG A 130 -13.34 -16.74 3.40
N LEU A 131 -14.06 -17.79 3.02
CA LEU A 131 -14.67 -18.74 3.96
C LEU A 131 -13.62 -19.48 4.78
N ALA A 132 -12.57 -19.96 4.13
CA ALA A 132 -11.48 -20.68 4.78
C ALA A 132 -10.76 -19.80 5.82
N ALA A 133 -10.59 -18.51 5.52
CA ALA A 133 -10.00 -17.53 6.42
C ALA A 133 -10.84 -17.21 7.67
N ILE A 134 -12.11 -17.64 7.74
CA ILE A 134 -12.92 -17.58 8.97
C ILE A 134 -12.34 -18.50 10.05
N GLY A 135 -11.69 -19.60 9.63
CA GLY A 135 -11.04 -20.55 10.53
C GLY A 135 -12.01 -21.45 11.31
N ARG A 136 -13.31 -21.44 10.98
CA ARG A 136 -14.34 -22.29 11.59
C ARG A 136 -14.81 -23.36 10.61
N ASP A 137 -14.71 -24.63 11.00
CA ASP A 137 -15.05 -25.78 10.14
C ASP A 137 -16.52 -25.75 9.69
N ALA A 138 -17.42 -25.26 10.56
CA ALA A 138 -18.84 -25.09 10.24
C ALA A 138 -19.11 -24.21 9.00
N ALA A 139 -18.22 -23.25 8.70
CA ALA A 139 -18.37 -22.42 7.50
C ALA A 139 -18.09 -23.19 6.21
N LEU A 140 -17.33 -24.29 6.28
CA LEU A 140 -16.90 -25.12 5.15
C LEU A 140 -17.72 -26.41 5.01
N THR A 141 -18.63 -26.70 5.95
CA THR A 141 -19.43 -27.93 5.92
C THR A 141 -20.22 -28.04 4.61
N GLY A 142 -20.09 -29.19 3.92
CA GLY A 142 -20.76 -29.46 2.64
C GLY A 142 -20.18 -28.72 1.43
N MET A 143 -19.11 -27.92 1.58
CA MET A 143 -18.52 -27.17 0.47
C MET A 143 -17.56 -28.00 -0.38
N LEU A 144 -17.09 -29.16 0.11
CA LEU A 144 -16.22 -30.06 -0.66
C LEU A 144 -16.92 -30.54 -1.94
N ASP A 145 -18.13 -31.10 -1.80
CA ASP A 145 -18.89 -31.62 -2.94
C ASP A 145 -19.19 -30.51 -3.96
N VAL A 146 -19.60 -29.32 -3.49
CA VAL A 146 -19.82 -28.14 -4.34
C VAL A 146 -18.57 -27.76 -5.14
N VAL A 147 -17.41 -27.70 -4.49
CA VAL A 147 -16.15 -27.34 -5.15
C VAL A 147 -15.71 -28.40 -6.16
N LEU A 148 -15.93 -29.68 -5.86
CA LEU A 148 -15.62 -30.77 -6.78
C LEU A 148 -16.54 -30.80 -8.00
N GLU A 149 -17.82 -30.44 -7.83
CA GLU A 149 -18.78 -30.31 -8.95
C GLU A 149 -18.46 -29.10 -9.84
N ARG A 150 -17.92 -28.03 -9.25
CA ARG A 150 -17.59 -26.79 -9.98
C ARG A 150 -16.26 -26.84 -10.72
N GLY A 151 -15.21 -27.27 -10.02
CA GLY A 151 -13.83 -27.13 -10.50
C GLY A 151 -13.37 -28.33 -11.31
N GLU A 152 -12.83 -28.08 -12.50
CA GLU A 152 -12.00 -29.03 -13.23
C GLU A 152 -10.61 -29.16 -12.56
N ASP A 153 -9.84 -30.20 -12.90
CA ASP A 153 -8.57 -30.51 -12.21
C ASP A 153 -7.53 -29.37 -12.30
N ASP A 154 -7.49 -28.65 -13.41
CA ASP A 154 -6.60 -27.51 -13.64
C ASP A 154 -7.03 -26.27 -12.84
N GLU A 155 -8.34 -25.99 -12.77
CA GLU A 155 -8.87 -24.92 -11.93
C GLU A 155 -8.63 -25.22 -10.44
N LEU A 156 -8.86 -26.46 -9.99
CA LEU A 156 -8.57 -26.89 -8.62
C LEU A 156 -7.07 -26.74 -8.29
N TYR A 157 -6.19 -27.12 -9.22
CA TYR A 157 -4.74 -26.93 -9.06
C TYR A 157 -4.38 -25.46 -8.87
N ASP A 158 -4.93 -24.58 -9.70
CA ASP A 158 -4.70 -23.14 -9.59
C ASP A 158 -5.22 -22.57 -8.25
N CYS A 159 -6.38 -23.03 -7.79
CA CYS A 159 -6.94 -22.64 -6.49
C CYS A 159 -6.02 -23.07 -5.34
N VAL A 160 -5.59 -24.33 -5.32
CA VAL A 160 -4.71 -24.87 -4.27
C VAL A 160 -3.37 -24.14 -4.28
N LYS A 161 -2.80 -23.89 -5.45
CA LYS A 161 -1.52 -23.17 -5.63
C LYS A 161 -1.57 -21.72 -5.14
N ARG A 162 -2.70 -21.03 -5.29
CA ARG A 162 -2.89 -19.64 -4.85
C ARG A 162 -3.27 -19.52 -3.37
N SER A 163 -3.81 -20.60 -2.78
CA SER A 163 -4.33 -20.59 -1.41
C SER A 163 -3.26 -20.23 -0.37
N THR A 164 -3.47 -19.12 0.31
CA THR A 164 -2.63 -18.72 1.44
C THR A 164 -2.96 -19.56 2.67
N GLY A 165 -2.08 -20.50 3.02
CA GLY A 165 -2.23 -21.34 4.21
C GLY A 165 -2.87 -22.72 3.98
N MET A 166 -3.16 -23.08 2.72
CA MET A 166 -3.58 -24.42 2.29
C MET A 166 -4.87 -24.96 2.95
N ARG A 167 -5.67 -24.06 3.55
CA ARG A 167 -7.03 -24.37 4.02
C ARG A 167 -8.00 -23.84 2.96
N PRO A 168 -9.04 -24.59 2.56
CA PRO A 168 -9.51 -25.85 3.14
C PRO A 168 -8.83 -27.11 2.58
N TRP A 169 -8.00 -26.96 1.55
CA TRP A 169 -7.45 -28.05 0.73
C TRP A 169 -6.80 -29.20 1.52
N ARG A 170 -6.02 -28.89 2.57
CA ARG A 170 -5.41 -29.93 3.41
C ARG A 170 -6.40 -30.72 4.25
N ILE A 171 -7.51 -30.11 4.65
CA ILE A 171 -8.59 -30.79 5.37
C ILE A 171 -9.27 -31.76 4.39
N TRP A 172 -9.63 -31.26 3.22
CA TRP A 172 -10.32 -32.04 2.20
C TRP A 172 -9.47 -33.12 1.55
N ALA A 173 -8.13 -32.98 1.48
CA ALA A 173 -7.24 -34.04 1.02
C ALA A 173 -7.28 -35.31 1.91
N ALA A 174 -7.71 -35.19 3.17
CA ALA A 174 -7.94 -36.35 4.02
C ALA A 174 -9.26 -37.06 3.70
N GLU A 175 -10.22 -36.34 3.10
CA GLU A 175 -11.59 -36.79 2.84
C GLU A 175 -11.78 -37.28 1.40
N ASP A 176 -11.07 -36.69 0.43
CA ASP A 176 -11.24 -36.95 -1.00
C ASP A 176 -9.90 -37.21 -1.73
N GLU A 177 -9.92 -38.15 -2.68
CA GLU A 177 -8.72 -38.57 -3.43
C GLU A 177 -8.32 -37.61 -4.54
N ARG A 178 -9.30 -36.95 -5.18
CA ARG A 178 -9.04 -35.97 -6.24
C ARG A 178 -8.37 -34.72 -5.66
N VAL A 179 -8.88 -34.21 -4.54
CA VAL A 179 -8.21 -33.11 -3.82
C VAL A 179 -6.82 -33.50 -3.35
N ARG A 180 -6.64 -34.72 -2.82
CA ARG A 180 -5.32 -35.22 -2.40
C ARG A 180 -4.31 -35.22 -3.54
N ALA A 181 -4.69 -35.73 -4.70
CA ALA A 181 -3.83 -35.76 -5.87
C ALA A 181 -3.38 -34.35 -6.29
N VAL A 182 -4.31 -33.39 -6.31
CA VAL A 182 -4.00 -31.98 -6.63
C VAL A 182 -3.06 -31.35 -5.60
N VAL A 183 -3.32 -31.54 -4.30
CA VAL A 183 -2.46 -31.03 -3.22
C VAL A 183 -1.05 -31.61 -3.30
N GLU A 184 -0.94 -32.93 -3.50
CA GLU A 184 0.36 -33.60 -3.68
C GLU A 184 1.09 -33.07 -4.92
N GLN A 185 0.39 -32.82 -6.01
CA GLN A 185 0.98 -32.25 -7.22
C GLN A 185 1.49 -30.82 -6.99
N VAL A 186 0.72 -29.96 -6.32
CA VAL A 186 1.15 -28.58 -5.97
C VAL A 186 2.37 -28.62 -5.05
N ASP A 187 2.38 -29.48 -4.03
CA ASP A 187 3.53 -29.64 -3.13
C ASP A 187 4.75 -30.17 -3.90
N LEU A 188 4.59 -31.15 -4.80
CA LEU A 188 5.66 -31.67 -5.65
C LEU A 188 6.22 -30.60 -6.59
N ASP A 189 5.37 -29.79 -7.21
CA ASP A 189 5.79 -28.72 -8.10
C ASP A 189 6.47 -27.58 -7.33
N TRP A 190 5.99 -27.25 -6.13
CA TRP A 190 6.67 -26.34 -5.22
C TRP A 190 8.04 -26.89 -4.81
N TRP A 191 8.15 -28.18 -4.45
CA TRP A 191 9.43 -28.83 -4.14
C TRP A 191 10.35 -28.89 -5.35
N ARG A 192 9.85 -29.13 -6.57
CA ARG A 192 10.63 -29.07 -7.81
C ARG A 192 11.13 -27.65 -8.06
N TRP A 193 10.29 -26.64 -7.87
CA TRP A 193 10.68 -25.23 -7.98
C TRP A 193 11.73 -24.86 -6.92
N GLU A 194 11.54 -25.25 -5.66
CA GLU A 194 12.47 -24.97 -4.58
C GLU A 194 13.77 -25.77 -4.73
N LEU A 195 13.73 -27.00 -5.23
CA LEU A 195 14.91 -27.79 -5.58
C LEU A 195 15.61 -27.23 -6.81
N THR A 196 14.93 -26.69 -7.82
CA THR A 196 15.59 -26.00 -8.96
C THR A 196 16.05 -24.58 -8.62
N ARG A 197 15.58 -24.02 -7.50
CA ARG A 197 16.08 -22.78 -6.92
C ARG A 197 17.25 -23.01 -5.97
N SER A 198 17.20 -24.07 -5.15
CA SER A 198 18.23 -24.50 -4.20
C SER A 198 19.36 -25.23 -4.91
N VAL A 199 19.01 -26.08 -5.88
CA VAL A 199 19.79 -26.41 -7.07
C VAL A 199 19.44 -25.41 -8.15
N ARG A 200 19.66 -24.11 -7.87
CA ARG A 200 20.42 -23.39 -8.87
C ARG A 200 21.63 -24.30 -9.07
N PRO A 201 21.94 -24.81 -10.28
CA PRO A 201 23.31 -25.18 -10.49
C PRO A 201 24.05 -23.92 -10.03
N GLY A 202 24.80 -24.03 -8.91
CA GLY A 202 25.91 -23.13 -8.71
C GLY A 202 26.53 -23.10 -10.08
N THR A 203 26.46 -21.92 -10.71
CA THR A 203 26.76 -21.69 -12.12
C THR A 203 27.70 -22.78 -12.57
N PRO A 204 27.38 -23.62 -13.59
CA PRO A 204 28.33 -24.64 -14.03
C PRO A 204 29.71 -23.97 -14.03
N PRO A 205 30.83 -24.61 -13.63
CA PRO A 205 32.12 -23.94 -13.39
C PRO A 205 32.69 -23.09 -14.55
N THR A 206 31.89 -22.86 -15.59
CA THR A 206 32.08 -22.12 -16.82
C THR A 206 30.78 -21.47 -17.36
N ALA A 207 29.88 -20.88 -16.56
CA ALA A 207 29.36 -19.57 -17.02
C ALA A 207 30.39 -18.56 -16.52
N PRO A 208 31.08 -17.84 -17.41
CA PRO A 208 32.18 -16.99 -17.01
C PRO A 208 31.69 -16.05 -15.90
N ALA A 209 32.50 -15.88 -14.85
CA ALA A 209 32.26 -14.86 -13.84
C ALA A 209 31.94 -13.56 -14.59
N GLN A 210 30.70 -13.09 -14.47
CA GLN A 210 30.28 -11.96 -15.28
C GLN A 210 31.09 -10.74 -14.86
N THR A 211 31.80 -10.16 -15.81
CA THR A 211 32.56 -8.94 -15.53
C THR A 211 31.60 -7.76 -15.43
N VAL A 212 32.03 -6.69 -14.75
CA VAL A 212 31.27 -5.43 -14.72
C VAL A 212 30.92 -4.96 -16.14
N ASP A 213 31.85 -5.09 -17.10
CA ASP A 213 31.62 -4.73 -18.49
C ASP A 213 30.50 -5.55 -19.15
N GLN A 214 30.42 -6.86 -18.86
CA GLN A 214 29.34 -7.71 -19.39
C GLN A 214 27.98 -7.33 -18.82
N VAL A 215 27.92 -7.04 -17.51
CA VAL A 215 26.68 -6.59 -16.87
C VAL A 215 26.23 -5.22 -17.43
N LEU A 216 27.17 -4.31 -17.66
CA LEU A 216 26.87 -3.00 -18.26
C LEU A 216 26.46 -3.12 -19.73
N ALA A 217 27.05 -4.03 -20.49
CA ALA A 217 26.65 -4.29 -21.87
C ALA A 217 25.22 -4.85 -21.95
N GLU A 218 24.87 -5.83 -21.11
CA GLU A 218 23.52 -6.40 -21.03
C GLU A 218 22.47 -5.35 -20.61
N ALA A 219 22.86 -4.42 -19.73
CA ALA A 219 21.98 -3.34 -19.32
C ALA A 219 21.52 -2.47 -20.51
N ALA A 220 22.30 -2.40 -21.59
CA ALA A 220 21.99 -1.60 -22.77
C ALA A 220 20.78 -2.12 -23.58
N ASP A 221 20.37 -3.38 -23.37
CA ASP A 221 19.30 -4.04 -24.13
C ASP A 221 17.89 -3.58 -23.73
N GLY A 222 17.74 -2.80 -22.65
CA GLY A 222 16.49 -2.12 -22.34
C GLY A 222 16.25 -1.76 -20.87
N PRO A 223 15.14 -1.04 -20.57
CA PRO A 223 14.85 -0.54 -19.22
C PRO A 223 14.70 -1.64 -18.15
N ARG A 224 14.12 -2.79 -18.51
CA ARG A 224 13.95 -3.93 -17.58
C ARG A 224 15.29 -4.57 -17.23
N GLN A 225 16.16 -4.73 -18.22
CA GLN A 225 17.52 -5.26 -18.08
C GLN A 225 18.36 -4.33 -17.20
N SER A 226 18.26 -3.02 -17.41
CA SER A 226 18.94 -1.99 -16.61
C SER A 226 18.64 -2.11 -15.09
N LEU A 227 17.39 -2.39 -14.70
CA LEU A 227 17.01 -2.59 -13.30
C LEU A 227 17.67 -3.84 -12.70
N ALA A 228 17.61 -4.97 -13.42
CA ALA A 228 18.23 -6.22 -12.98
C ALA A 228 19.76 -6.11 -12.90
N CYS A 229 20.37 -5.42 -13.86
CA CYS A 229 21.81 -5.22 -13.94
C CYS A 229 22.32 -4.34 -12.81
N GLY A 230 21.59 -3.29 -12.39
CA GLY A 230 21.94 -2.49 -11.21
C GLY A 230 22.14 -3.35 -9.95
N ARG A 231 21.21 -4.27 -9.68
CA ARG A 231 21.32 -5.21 -8.55
C ARG A 231 22.47 -6.22 -8.71
N ARG A 232 22.72 -6.67 -9.95
CA ARG A 232 23.82 -7.59 -10.25
C ARG A 232 25.19 -6.95 -10.11
N LEU A 233 25.33 -5.65 -10.40
CA LEU A 233 26.57 -4.91 -10.16
C LEU A 233 26.99 -4.98 -8.69
N ALA A 234 26.04 -4.99 -7.73
CA ALA A 234 26.35 -5.16 -6.31
C ALA A 234 27.04 -6.49 -5.97
N ALA A 235 26.86 -7.53 -6.80
CA ALA A 235 27.47 -8.84 -6.60
C ALA A 235 28.84 -9.00 -7.30
N VAL A 236 29.12 -8.21 -8.34
CA VAL A 236 30.33 -8.38 -9.18
C VAL A 236 31.32 -7.22 -9.11
N ALA A 237 30.88 -6.03 -8.68
CA ALA A 237 31.72 -4.84 -8.63
C ALA A 237 32.48 -4.73 -7.30
N GLY A 238 33.81 -4.86 -7.38
CA GLY A 238 34.76 -4.42 -6.34
C GLY A 238 35.19 -2.94 -6.49
N PRO A 239 35.92 -2.36 -5.51
CA PRO A 239 36.40 -0.97 -5.53
C PRO A 239 37.18 -0.58 -6.79
N GLU A 240 37.92 -1.52 -7.38
CA GLU A 240 38.70 -1.37 -8.61
C GLU A 240 37.82 -1.04 -9.83
N HIS A 241 36.54 -1.43 -9.81
CA HIS A 241 35.61 -1.21 -10.91
C HIS A 241 34.93 0.16 -10.86
N ARG A 242 35.12 0.92 -9.77
CA ARG A 242 34.46 2.22 -9.56
C ARG A 242 34.67 3.17 -10.75
N GLY A 243 35.88 3.21 -11.31
CA GLY A 243 36.17 4.05 -12.47
C GLY A 243 35.36 3.70 -13.71
N ALA A 244 35.23 2.40 -14.03
CA ALA A 244 34.45 1.92 -15.16
C ALA A 244 32.94 2.20 -14.99
N ILE A 245 32.43 2.02 -13.77
CA ILE A 245 31.03 2.30 -13.44
C ILE A 245 30.72 3.80 -13.55
N LEU A 246 31.63 4.67 -13.11
CA LEU A 246 31.47 6.12 -13.28
C LEU A 246 31.51 6.53 -14.75
N ALA A 247 32.41 5.95 -15.55
CA ALA A 247 32.45 6.19 -16.98
C ALA A 247 31.14 5.76 -17.67
N ALA A 248 30.60 4.60 -17.27
CA ALA A 248 29.32 4.12 -17.76
C ALA A 248 28.14 5.00 -17.32
N ALA A 249 28.14 5.51 -16.09
CA ALA A 249 27.11 6.44 -15.61
C ALA A 249 27.14 7.78 -16.36
N TRP A 250 28.34 8.27 -16.71
CA TRP A 250 28.54 9.52 -17.43
C TRP A 250 28.13 9.41 -18.90
N ALA A 251 28.64 8.42 -19.63
CA ALA A 251 28.58 8.38 -21.10
C ALA A 251 28.26 7.00 -21.70
N GLY A 252 27.86 6.02 -20.90
CA GLY A 252 27.44 4.71 -21.41
C GLY A 252 26.14 4.78 -22.22
N PRO A 253 25.73 3.66 -22.85
CA PRO A 253 24.36 3.51 -23.36
C PRO A 253 23.32 3.74 -22.26
N ASP A 254 22.12 4.20 -22.60
CA ASP A 254 21.08 4.62 -21.65
C ASP A 254 20.80 3.60 -20.54
N GLY A 255 20.69 2.32 -20.90
CA GLY A 255 20.46 1.25 -19.95
C GLY A 255 21.64 0.99 -19.02
N ALA A 256 22.88 1.09 -19.53
CA ALA A 256 24.11 1.00 -18.74
C ALA A 256 24.27 2.21 -17.81
N ARG A 257 23.98 3.42 -18.29
CA ARG A 257 23.94 4.65 -17.48
C ARG A 257 22.99 4.49 -16.31
N ALA A 258 21.75 4.07 -16.58
CA ALA A 258 20.74 3.89 -15.55
C ALA A 258 21.10 2.76 -14.56
N ALA A 259 21.73 1.67 -15.00
CA ALA A 259 22.20 0.60 -14.11
C ALA A 259 23.34 1.08 -13.19
N ALA A 260 24.32 1.78 -13.75
CA ALA A 260 25.44 2.35 -13.01
C ALA A 260 24.99 3.39 -11.98
N LEU A 261 24.06 4.30 -12.34
CA LEU A 261 23.49 5.28 -11.42
C LEU A 261 22.77 4.62 -10.23
N ARG A 262 22.00 3.55 -10.47
CA ARG A 262 21.33 2.81 -9.39
C ARG A 262 22.34 2.17 -8.44
N TYR A 263 23.34 1.47 -8.99
CA TYR A 263 24.41 0.88 -8.20
C TYR A 263 25.13 1.93 -7.34
N LEU A 264 25.54 3.05 -7.94
CA LEU A 264 26.20 4.14 -7.21
C LEU A 264 25.30 4.72 -6.11
N GLY A 265 23.98 4.78 -6.36
CA GLY A 265 23.00 5.22 -5.37
C GLY A 265 22.88 4.27 -4.19
N GLU A 266 22.84 2.96 -4.44
CA GLU A 266 22.84 1.92 -3.41
C GLU A 266 24.12 1.97 -2.56
N GLN A 267 25.27 2.30 -3.17
CA GLN A 267 26.54 2.50 -2.44
C GLN A 267 26.64 3.87 -1.73
N GLY A 268 25.71 4.80 -1.98
CA GLY A 268 25.77 6.16 -1.47
C GLY A 268 26.96 6.98 -2.00
N ASP A 269 27.42 6.69 -3.23
CA ASP A 269 28.63 7.31 -3.79
C ASP A 269 28.41 8.80 -4.07
N GLY A 270 29.25 9.65 -3.46
CA GLY A 270 29.16 11.11 -3.59
C GLY A 270 29.40 11.65 -5.01
N ALA A 271 30.06 10.89 -5.89
CA ALA A 271 30.28 11.30 -7.28
C ALA A 271 28.97 11.48 -8.07
N LEU A 272 27.87 10.88 -7.59
CA LEU A 272 26.52 11.13 -8.12
C LEU A 272 26.14 12.61 -8.15
N LEU A 273 26.67 13.42 -7.22
CA LEU A 273 26.40 14.86 -7.18
C LEU A 273 26.96 15.59 -8.40
N ASP A 274 28.07 15.11 -8.96
CA ASP A 274 28.72 15.71 -10.13
C ASP A 274 28.13 15.17 -11.44
N LEU A 275 27.43 14.03 -11.40
CA LEU A 275 26.64 13.49 -12.51
C LEU A 275 25.25 14.14 -12.62
N ALA A 276 24.78 14.82 -11.57
CA ALA A 276 23.38 15.20 -11.39
C ALA A 276 22.84 16.10 -12.50
N GLU A 277 23.55 17.18 -12.86
CA GLU A 277 23.08 18.15 -13.85
C GLU A 277 22.85 17.50 -15.22
N GLY A 278 23.78 16.65 -15.68
CA GLY A 278 23.65 15.95 -16.96
C GLY A 278 22.66 14.78 -16.93
N ALA A 279 22.53 14.08 -15.80
CA ALA A 279 21.65 12.91 -15.70
C ALA A 279 20.18 13.27 -15.45
N LEU A 280 19.92 14.47 -14.90
CA LEU A 280 18.57 14.97 -14.60
C LEU A 280 18.06 16.01 -15.62
N ALA A 281 18.91 16.43 -16.55
CA ALA A 281 18.56 17.37 -17.62
C ALA A 281 17.33 16.91 -18.44
N PRO A 282 16.51 17.83 -18.95
CA PRO A 282 15.36 17.49 -19.80
C PRO A 282 15.72 16.64 -21.03
N GLU A 283 16.91 16.83 -21.58
CA GLU A 283 17.43 16.13 -22.76
C GLU A 283 17.90 14.70 -22.44
N ALA A 284 18.05 14.36 -21.16
CA ALA A 284 18.46 13.02 -20.75
C ALA A 284 17.31 12.01 -20.96
N PRO A 285 17.61 10.78 -21.39
CA PRO A 285 16.60 9.73 -21.55
C PRO A 285 15.78 9.49 -20.27
N THR A 286 14.47 9.26 -20.40
CA THR A 286 13.56 9.10 -19.25
C THR A 286 14.02 8.03 -18.25
N GLY A 287 14.52 6.88 -18.74
CA GLY A 287 15.04 5.82 -17.87
C GLY A 287 16.27 6.22 -17.06
N VAL A 288 17.14 7.07 -17.63
CA VAL A 288 18.31 7.64 -16.95
C VAL A 288 17.86 8.67 -15.91
N ARG A 289 16.93 9.58 -16.29
CA ARG A 289 16.39 10.59 -15.37
C ARG A 289 15.73 9.96 -14.14
N LEU A 290 14.93 8.91 -14.32
CA LEU A 290 14.29 8.19 -13.21
C LEU A 290 15.32 7.49 -12.30
N ALA A 291 16.33 6.84 -12.90
CA ALA A 291 17.42 6.21 -12.13
C ALA A 291 18.22 7.25 -11.34
N ALA A 292 18.58 8.37 -11.97
CA ALA A 292 19.30 9.47 -11.36
C ALA A 292 18.49 10.11 -10.22
N ALA A 293 17.21 10.41 -10.44
CA ALA A 293 16.35 11.04 -9.43
C ALA A 293 16.17 10.15 -8.21
N HIS A 294 16.09 8.83 -8.42
CA HIS A 294 16.05 7.87 -7.33
C HIS A 294 17.37 7.81 -6.56
N ALA A 295 18.49 7.61 -7.27
CA ALA A 295 19.82 7.45 -6.67
C ALA A 295 20.29 8.71 -5.94
N ILE A 296 20.24 9.87 -6.60
CA ILE A 296 20.70 11.15 -6.05
C ILE A 296 19.76 11.59 -4.92
N GLY A 297 18.45 11.46 -5.12
CA GLY A 297 17.45 11.79 -4.09
C GLY A 297 17.54 10.91 -2.84
N GLY A 298 18.21 9.76 -2.92
CA GLY A 298 18.49 8.85 -1.81
C GLY A 298 19.73 9.23 -0.98
N LEU A 299 20.57 10.17 -1.44
CA LEU A 299 21.78 10.55 -0.73
C LEU A 299 21.45 11.26 0.60
N ARG A 300 22.26 10.97 1.63
CA ARG A 300 22.08 11.51 2.99
C ARG A 300 23.36 12.13 3.56
N SER A 301 24.43 12.28 2.76
CA SER A 301 25.71 12.81 3.23
C SER A 301 25.67 14.33 3.42
N PRO A 302 26.53 14.91 4.29
CA PRO A 302 26.63 16.37 4.44
C PRO A 302 26.94 17.10 3.13
N ALA A 303 27.75 16.49 2.26
CA ALA A 303 28.05 17.02 0.93
C ALA A 303 26.80 17.07 0.04
N ALA A 304 25.93 16.05 0.10
CA ALA A 304 24.67 16.04 -0.63
C ALA A 304 23.71 17.12 -0.13
N VAL A 305 23.61 17.33 1.18
CA VAL A 305 22.81 18.41 1.77
C VAL A 305 23.33 19.79 1.34
N ALA A 306 24.65 20.02 1.42
CA ALA A 306 25.27 21.26 0.98
C ALA A 306 24.99 21.54 -0.51
N ARG A 307 25.08 20.51 -1.37
CA ARG A 307 24.76 20.63 -2.79
C ARG A 307 23.26 20.86 -3.03
N ALA A 308 22.38 20.16 -2.33
CA ALA A 308 20.94 20.32 -2.46
C ALA A 308 20.49 21.76 -2.14
N ARG A 309 21.09 22.43 -1.15
CA ARG A 309 20.81 23.86 -0.86
C ARG A 309 21.07 24.77 -2.06
N THR A 310 22.06 24.45 -2.90
CA THR A 310 22.36 25.24 -4.11
C THR A 310 21.38 24.98 -5.26
N TRP A 311 20.72 23.83 -5.26
CA TRP A 311 19.76 23.41 -6.28
C TRP A 311 18.30 23.70 -5.93
N ALA A 312 17.99 23.90 -4.65
CA ALA A 312 16.63 23.99 -4.13
C ALA A 312 15.77 25.10 -4.76
N ALA A 313 16.38 26.17 -5.27
CA ALA A 313 15.66 27.25 -5.94
C ALA A 313 15.31 26.97 -7.41
N ARG A 314 15.76 25.84 -7.97
CA ARG A 314 15.45 25.46 -9.35
C ARG A 314 14.03 24.92 -9.46
N GLU A 315 13.39 25.20 -10.59
CA GLU A 315 12.02 24.76 -10.89
C GLU A 315 11.98 23.44 -11.70
N ASP A 316 13.13 22.80 -11.94
CA ASP A 316 13.25 21.57 -12.69
C ASP A 316 13.44 20.34 -11.79
N LEU A 317 13.62 19.16 -12.41
CA LEU A 317 13.80 17.90 -11.69
C LEU A 317 14.99 17.92 -10.71
N LEU A 318 16.01 18.75 -10.95
CA LEU A 318 17.13 18.90 -10.03
C LEU A 318 16.70 19.59 -8.73
N GLY A 319 15.82 20.60 -8.83
CA GLY A 319 15.17 21.23 -7.67
C GLY A 319 14.30 20.23 -6.89
N GLU A 320 13.52 19.39 -7.58
CA GLU A 320 12.73 18.33 -6.93
C GLU A 320 13.61 17.33 -6.16
N VAL A 321 14.70 16.87 -6.78
CA VAL A 321 15.67 15.97 -6.15
C VAL A 321 16.35 16.62 -4.96
N ALA A 322 16.67 17.91 -5.05
CA ALA A 322 17.24 18.67 -3.95
C ALA A 322 16.30 18.71 -2.74
N VAL A 323 15.03 19.02 -2.95
CA VAL A 323 13.99 19.00 -1.90
C VAL A 323 13.91 17.63 -1.24
N ARG A 324 13.99 16.54 -2.03
CA ARG A 324 13.97 15.17 -1.50
C ARG A 324 15.20 14.84 -0.61
N ILE A 325 16.40 15.30 -1.00
CA ILE A 325 17.60 15.18 -0.17
C ILE A 325 17.40 15.94 1.16
N LEU A 326 16.92 17.18 1.09
CA LEU A 326 16.69 18.02 2.29
C LEU A 326 15.61 17.44 3.20
N ALA A 327 14.55 16.85 2.64
CA ALA A 327 13.53 16.18 3.42
C ALA A 327 14.13 15.00 4.21
N GLY A 328 14.99 14.20 3.57
CA GLY A 328 15.62 13.03 4.17
C GLY A 328 16.79 13.32 5.13
N ALA A 329 17.59 14.35 4.88
CA ALA A 329 18.85 14.59 5.59
C ALA A 329 19.16 16.06 5.95
N GLY A 330 18.29 17.02 5.57
CA GLY A 330 18.46 18.43 5.91
C GLY A 330 18.41 18.70 7.42
N GLU A 331 18.74 19.92 7.80
CA GLU A 331 18.77 20.42 9.16
C GLU A 331 17.61 21.41 9.39
N PRO A 332 17.32 21.84 10.63
CA PRO A 332 16.24 22.80 10.88
C PRO A 332 16.34 24.10 10.07
N ALA A 333 17.56 24.52 9.69
CA ALA A 333 17.79 25.68 8.83
C ALA A 333 17.22 25.52 7.40
N ASP A 334 17.00 24.28 6.94
CA ASP A 334 16.40 23.96 5.64
C ASP A 334 14.87 24.00 5.68
N GLY A 335 14.27 24.24 6.85
CA GLY A 335 12.82 24.24 7.05
C GLY A 335 12.02 25.15 6.10
N PRO A 336 12.44 26.41 5.85
CA PRO A 336 11.75 27.29 4.92
C PRO A 336 11.64 26.70 3.49
N ILE A 337 12.70 26.04 3.01
CA ILE A 337 12.71 25.40 1.68
C ILE A 337 11.67 24.27 1.61
N LEU A 338 11.63 23.41 2.62
CA LEU A 338 10.66 22.31 2.66
C LEU A 338 9.22 22.80 2.79
N LEU A 339 9.01 23.87 3.57
CA LEU A 339 7.69 24.46 3.75
C LEU A 339 7.18 25.11 2.46
N ASP A 340 8.04 25.84 1.74
CA ASP A 340 7.69 26.44 0.45
C ASP A 340 7.40 25.36 -0.61
N ALA A 341 8.21 24.30 -0.64
CA ALA A 341 7.99 23.16 -1.53
C ALA A 341 6.66 22.43 -1.23
N LEU A 342 6.32 22.23 0.05
CA LEU A 342 5.03 21.66 0.46
C LEU A 342 3.87 22.59 0.04
N ARG A 343 3.99 23.90 0.28
CA ARG A 343 2.98 24.90 -0.10
C ARG A 343 2.70 24.88 -1.60
N ALA A 344 3.75 24.93 -2.41
CA ALA A 344 3.64 24.87 -3.86
C ALA A 344 2.97 23.59 -4.32
N ARG A 345 3.30 22.45 -3.69
CA ARG A 345 2.77 21.16 -4.09
C ARG A 345 1.31 20.96 -3.70
N VAL A 346 0.91 21.37 -2.49
CA VAL A 346 -0.50 21.33 -2.06
C VAL A 346 -1.35 22.25 -2.93
N ALA A 347 -0.84 23.44 -3.29
CA ALA A 347 -1.54 24.36 -4.19
C ALA A 347 -1.71 23.81 -5.62
N ALA A 348 -0.77 22.97 -6.08
CA ALA A 348 -0.84 22.32 -7.39
C ALA A 348 -1.65 21.02 -7.38
N ALA A 349 -1.96 20.45 -6.22
CA ALA A 349 -2.66 19.18 -6.11
C ALA A 349 -4.10 19.30 -6.63
N HIS A 350 -4.50 18.35 -7.48
CA HIS A 350 -5.87 18.28 -7.99
C HIS A 350 -6.85 17.80 -6.89
N PRO A 351 -8.14 18.18 -6.98
CA PRO A 351 -9.16 17.74 -6.02
C PRO A 351 -9.28 16.21 -5.93
N VAL A 352 -9.73 15.74 -4.77
CA VAL A 352 -10.00 14.33 -4.48
C VAL A 352 -10.95 13.74 -5.55
N GLY A 353 -10.50 12.67 -6.22
CA GLY A 353 -11.31 11.95 -7.22
C GLY A 353 -11.02 12.30 -8.68
N ALA A 354 -10.03 13.15 -8.96
CA ALA A 354 -9.47 13.25 -10.31
C ALA A 354 -8.74 11.92 -10.65
N ALA A 355 -9.10 11.31 -11.78
CA ALA A 355 -8.58 10.02 -12.24
C ALA A 355 -7.05 10.02 -12.47
N ASP A 356 -6.43 11.20 -12.58
CA ASP A 356 -5.01 11.40 -12.87
C ASP A 356 -4.23 11.99 -11.69
N THR A 357 -4.38 11.45 -10.47
CA THR A 357 -3.38 11.77 -9.44
C THR A 357 -2.09 11.04 -9.78
N ASP A 358 -1.08 11.75 -10.29
CA ASP A 358 0.23 11.20 -10.61
C ASP A 358 0.79 10.45 -9.39
N GLN A 359 1.01 9.14 -9.53
CA GLN A 359 1.58 8.30 -8.48
C GLN A 359 2.94 8.85 -8.01
N ALA A 360 3.70 9.49 -8.90
CA ALA A 360 4.94 10.16 -8.53
C ALA A 360 4.71 11.38 -7.63
N ASP A 361 3.65 12.15 -7.85
CA ASP A 361 3.29 13.28 -6.97
C ASP A 361 2.87 12.84 -5.58
N HIS A 362 2.17 11.71 -5.48
CA HIS A 362 1.88 11.10 -4.19
C HIS A 362 3.16 10.76 -3.40
N PHE A 363 4.14 10.13 -4.04
CA PHE A 363 5.42 9.80 -3.38
C PHE A 363 6.22 11.04 -2.98
N ARG A 364 6.22 12.08 -3.82
CA ARG A 364 6.90 13.36 -3.53
C ARG A 364 6.26 14.08 -2.34
N LEU A 365 4.92 14.13 -2.26
CA LEU A 365 4.20 14.66 -1.10
C LEU A 365 4.54 13.88 0.17
N ARG A 366 4.59 12.55 0.07
CA ARG A 366 4.98 11.69 1.20
C ARG A 366 6.39 12.00 1.71
N ASP A 367 7.38 12.14 0.83
CA ASP A 367 8.76 12.48 1.21
C ASP A 367 8.81 13.85 1.92
N LEU A 368 8.09 14.85 1.40
CA LEU A 368 7.97 16.18 2.01
C LEU A 368 7.36 16.12 3.41
N VAL A 369 6.17 15.53 3.55
CA VAL A 369 5.47 15.40 4.84
C VAL A 369 6.35 14.68 5.86
N THR A 370 7.02 13.60 5.45
CA THR A 370 7.96 12.87 6.31
C THR A 370 9.13 13.77 6.75
N GLY A 371 9.67 14.58 5.84
CA GLY A 371 10.74 15.55 6.14
C GLY A 371 10.30 16.64 7.11
N ILE A 372 9.09 17.18 6.94
CA ILE A 372 8.46 18.14 7.87
C ILE A 372 8.39 17.53 9.28
N GLY A 373 7.88 16.29 9.40
CA GLY A 373 7.78 15.58 10.66
C GLY A 373 9.14 15.31 11.31
N ARG A 374 10.15 14.91 10.51
CA ARG A 374 11.52 14.69 10.98
C ARG A 374 12.14 15.94 11.59
N LEU A 375 11.90 17.10 10.98
CA LEU A 375 12.42 18.40 11.44
C LEU A 375 11.49 19.11 12.44
N ALA A 376 10.34 18.51 12.78
CA ALA A 376 9.33 19.07 13.67
C ALA A 376 8.92 20.51 13.31
N LEU A 377 8.70 20.78 12.02
CA LEU A 377 8.39 22.13 11.53
C LEU A 377 6.92 22.47 11.82
N VAL A 378 6.69 23.11 12.97
CA VAL A 378 5.36 23.50 13.46
C VAL A 378 4.60 24.45 12.53
N ASP A 379 5.31 25.27 11.75
CA ASP A 379 4.72 26.20 10.79
C ASP A 379 4.01 25.48 9.62
N ALA A 380 4.24 24.18 9.45
CA ALA A 380 3.56 23.35 8.46
C ALA A 380 2.24 22.75 8.96
N LEU A 381 1.84 22.99 10.22
CA LEU A 381 0.73 22.29 10.87
C LEU A 381 -0.57 22.29 10.03
N ASP A 382 -1.00 23.46 9.57
CA ASP A 382 -2.28 23.56 8.83
C ASP A 382 -2.19 22.89 7.45
N LEU A 383 -1.04 22.99 6.77
CA LEU A 383 -0.82 22.29 5.50
C LEU A 383 -0.84 20.76 5.67
N VAL A 384 -0.23 20.25 6.75
CA VAL A 384 -0.24 18.79 7.01
C VAL A 384 -1.65 18.34 7.40
N ARG A 385 -2.43 19.16 8.11
CA ARG A 385 -3.85 18.88 8.37
C ARG A 385 -4.68 18.85 7.09
N ASP A 386 -4.44 19.75 6.16
CA ASP A 386 -5.10 19.75 4.86
C ASP A 386 -4.73 18.50 4.05
N VAL A 387 -3.44 18.13 4.03
CA VAL A 387 -2.99 16.86 3.42
C VAL A 387 -3.67 15.65 4.08
N TYR A 388 -3.76 15.62 5.41
CA TYR A 388 -4.47 14.52 6.10
C TYR A 388 -5.93 14.44 5.67
N ARG A 389 -6.64 15.58 5.65
CA ARG A 389 -8.06 15.68 5.28
C ARG A 389 -8.34 15.26 3.85
N ASP A 390 -7.49 15.68 2.92
CA ASP A 390 -7.76 15.60 1.48
C ASP A 390 -7.04 14.43 0.81
N ALA A 391 -6.13 13.73 1.51
CA ALA A 391 -5.40 12.61 0.91
C ALA A 391 -6.33 11.44 0.56
N ALA A 392 -6.47 11.20 -0.76
CA ALA A 392 -7.18 10.04 -1.29
C ALA A 392 -6.49 8.71 -0.94
N SER A 393 -5.15 8.72 -0.96
CA SER A 393 -4.34 7.57 -0.60
C SER A 393 -4.17 7.47 0.91
N ALA A 394 -4.42 6.25 1.36
CA ALA A 394 -4.39 5.89 2.75
C ALA A 394 -2.95 5.92 3.33
N GLY A 395 -1.94 5.64 2.51
CA GLY A 395 -0.53 5.72 2.90
C GLY A 395 -0.04 7.15 3.17
N LEU A 396 -0.51 8.14 2.40
CA LEU A 396 -0.17 9.55 2.67
C LEU A 396 -0.86 10.06 3.93
N ARG A 397 -2.10 9.62 4.22
CA ARG A 397 -2.74 9.92 5.51
C ARG A 397 -1.96 9.37 6.68
N ALA A 398 -1.43 8.14 6.60
CA ALA A 398 -0.59 7.58 7.65
C ALA A 398 0.67 8.44 7.91
N CYS A 399 1.35 8.87 6.85
CA CYS A 399 2.51 9.77 6.97
C CYS A 399 2.14 11.15 7.54
N ALA A 400 0.99 11.70 7.15
CA ALA A 400 0.49 12.96 7.69
C ALA A 400 0.17 12.83 9.19
N VAL A 401 -0.49 11.75 9.61
CA VAL A 401 -0.79 11.48 11.03
C VAL A 401 0.49 11.27 11.85
N GLU A 402 1.50 10.57 11.33
CA GLU A 402 2.81 10.47 12.01
C GLU A 402 3.46 11.85 12.18
N THR A 403 3.33 12.72 11.17
CA THR A 403 3.87 14.08 11.23
C THR A 403 3.11 14.93 12.24
N LEU A 404 1.77 14.90 12.22
CA LEU A 404 0.92 15.61 13.17
C LEU A 404 1.20 15.16 14.60
N ALA A 405 1.45 13.87 14.85
CA ALA A 405 1.85 13.37 16.17
C ALA A 405 3.10 14.04 16.74
N ARG A 406 3.96 14.62 15.89
CA ARG A 406 5.18 15.32 16.27
C ARG A 406 5.01 16.83 16.39
N ILE A 407 4.15 17.45 15.57
CA ILE A 407 4.07 18.92 15.45
C ILE A 407 2.77 19.53 15.99
N GLU A 408 1.71 18.75 16.17
CA GLU A 408 0.41 19.22 16.62
C GLU A 408 0.28 19.09 18.15
N PRO A 409 0.21 20.19 18.92
CA PRO A 409 0.08 20.12 20.38
C PRO A 409 -1.23 19.45 20.85
N SER A 410 -2.31 19.58 20.07
CA SER A 410 -3.62 19.00 20.37
C SER A 410 -3.80 17.58 19.83
N PHE A 411 -2.77 16.97 19.22
CA PHE A 411 -2.87 15.70 18.49
C PHE A 411 -3.61 14.61 19.28
N ALA A 412 -3.21 14.41 20.53
CA ALA A 412 -3.78 13.37 21.39
C ALA A 412 -5.30 13.55 21.63
N ALA A 413 -5.78 14.79 21.69
CA ALA A 413 -7.17 15.12 22.00
C ALA A 413 -8.06 15.28 20.75
N GLU A 414 -7.46 15.54 19.58
CA GLU A 414 -8.17 15.85 18.34
C GLU A 414 -7.87 14.81 17.26
N THR A 415 -6.79 14.98 16.48
CA THR A 415 -6.45 14.13 15.33
C THR A 415 -6.35 12.65 15.69
N ALA A 416 -5.74 12.30 16.83
CA ALA A 416 -5.62 10.91 17.26
C ALA A 416 -6.99 10.26 17.51
N VAL A 417 -7.97 11.01 18.03
CA VAL A 417 -9.33 10.48 18.26
C VAL A 417 -9.99 10.10 16.95
N GLU A 418 -9.83 10.93 15.92
CA GLU A 418 -10.36 10.66 14.58
C GLU A 418 -9.61 9.51 13.89
N ALA A 419 -8.28 9.52 13.95
CA ALA A 419 -7.40 8.55 13.30
C ALA A 419 -7.62 7.09 13.78
N LEU A 420 -8.19 6.86 14.97
CA LEU A 420 -8.63 5.53 15.43
C LEU A 420 -9.72 4.89 14.54
N TRP A 421 -10.36 5.67 13.68
CA TRP A 421 -11.43 5.25 12.78
C TRP A 421 -10.97 5.07 11.33
N ASP A 422 -9.73 5.46 11.00
CA ASP A 422 -9.22 5.41 9.64
C ASP A 422 -9.14 3.97 9.10
N CYS A 423 -9.20 3.80 7.77
CA CYS A 423 -9.09 2.49 7.14
C CYS A 423 -7.70 1.86 7.26
N GLN A 424 -6.63 2.64 7.43
CA GLN A 424 -5.27 2.12 7.56
C GLN A 424 -4.91 1.68 8.95
N ALA A 425 -4.28 0.51 9.04
CA ALA A 425 -3.76 -0.02 10.29
C ALA A 425 -2.69 0.90 10.90
N ASP A 426 -1.75 1.41 10.09
CA ASP A 426 -0.67 2.28 10.56
C ASP A 426 -1.20 3.59 11.16
N THR A 427 -2.19 4.20 10.51
CA THR A 427 -2.90 5.38 11.04
C THR A 427 -3.53 5.09 12.40
N ARG A 428 -4.26 3.97 12.51
CA ARG A 428 -4.87 3.54 13.77
C ARG A 428 -3.83 3.18 14.84
N LEU A 429 -2.68 2.63 14.46
CA LEU A 429 -1.59 2.27 15.35
C LEU A 429 -0.98 3.51 15.99
N ILE A 430 -0.66 4.53 15.18
CA ILE A 430 -0.17 5.82 15.67
C ILE A 430 -1.21 6.44 16.59
N ALA A 431 -2.48 6.49 16.16
CA ALA A 431 -3.57 7.00 16.98
C ALA A 431 -3.66 6.28 18.34
N ALA A 432 -3.65 4.94 18.36
CA ALA A 432 -3.73 4.15 19.58
C ALA A 432 -2.55 4.39 20.53
N ARG A 433 -1.36 4.68 20.00
CA ARG A 433 -0.16 5.01 20.79
C ARG A 433 -0.17 6.41 21.40
N HIS A 434 -1.05 7.31 20.95
CA HIS A 434 -0.95 8.73 21.30
C HIS A 434 -2.24 9.34 21.83
N VAL A 435 -3.41 8.76 21.50
CA VAL A 435 -4.71 9.31 21.89
C VAL A 435 -4.83 9.53 23.39
N ASP A 436 -5.50 10.61 23.77
CA ASP A 436 -5.84 10.92 25.15
C ASP A 436 -6.93 9.98 25.66
N ALA A 437 -6.51 8.96 26.43
CA ALA A 437 -7.38 7.95 27.00
C ALA A 437 -8.27 8.47 28.15
N ARG A 438 -8.30 9.78 28.43
CA ARG A 438 -9.31 10.40 29.30
C ARG A 438 -10.61 10.72 28.56
N ARG A 439 -10.61 10.69 27.22
CA ARG A 439 -11.79 10.98 26.40
C ARG A 439 -12.70 9.74 26.28
N PRO A 440 -13.98 9.82 26.65
CA PRO A 440 -14.89 8.68 26.60
C PRO A 440 -15.02 8.03 25.21
N GLU A 441 -15.05 8.84 24.15
CA GLU A 441 -15.11 8.35 22.77
C GLU A 441 -13.84 7.57 22.37
N ALA A 442 -12.66 8.01 22.81
CA ALA A 442 -11.39 7.35 22.56
C ALA A 442 -11.34 6.01 23.29
N VAL A 443 -11.71 5.97 24.58
CA VAL A 443 -11.75 4.74 25.38
C VAL A 443 -12.69 3.72 24.76
N THR A 444 -13.88 4.15 24.33
CA THR A 444 -14.87 3.28 23.69
C THR A 444 -14.30 2.68 22.41
N ARG A 445 -13.65 3.50 21.58
CA ARG A 445 -13.02 3.03 20.35
C ARG A 445 -11.83 2.12 20.60
N LEU A 446 -10.96 2.43 21.56
CA LEU A 446 -9.82 1.60 21.94
C LEU A 446 -10.26 0.21 22.43
N ARG A 447 -11.33 0.12 23.23
CA ARG A 447 -11.89 -1.18 23.67
C ARG A 447 -12.36 -2.03 22.49
N ARG A 448 -13.04 -1.40 21.51
CA ARG A 448 -13.44 -2.08 20.28
C ARG A 448 -12.22 -2.58 19.51
N LEU A 449 -11.22 -1.73 19.27
CA LEU A 449 -9.99 -2.12 18.58
C LEU A 449 -9.24 -3.25 19.31
N ALA A 450 -9.13 -3.19 20.64
CA ALA A 450 -8.46 -4.19 21.45
C ALA A 450 -9.11 -5.57 21.39
N GLY A 451 -10.45 -5.62 21.21
CA GLY A 451 -11.26 -6.84 21.16
C GLY A 451 -11.60 -7.32 19.75
N ASP A 452 -11.31 -6.54 18.71
CA ASP A 452 -11.69 -6.88 17.33
C ASP A 452 -10.74 -7.95 16.76
N PRO A 453 -11.23 -9.17 16.46
CA PRO A 453 -10.39 -10.26 15.95
C PRO A 453 -9.84 -9.99 14.54
N ALA A 454 -10.49 -9.15 13.75
CA ALA A 454 -10.08 -8.79 12.40
C ALA A 454 -9.09 -7.62 12.37
N GLU A 455 -8.84 -6.94 13.49
CA GLU A 455 -7.86 -5.86 13.60
C GLU A 455 -6.41 -6.38 13.59
N HIS A 456 -5.47 -5.59 13.10
CA HIS A 456 -4.05 -5.90 13.12
C HIS A 456 -3.52 -6.08 14.55
N ALA A 457 -2.69 -7.11 14.75
CA ALA A 457 -2.19 -7.48 16.07
C ALA A 457 -1.45 -6.33 16.79
N GLU A 458 -0.70 -5.51 16.05
CA GLU A 458 -0.01 -4.34 16.58
C GLU A 458 -0.97 -3.26 17.08
N VAL A 459 -2.04 -2.98 16.31
CA VAL A 459 -3.08 -2.02 16.71
C VAL A 459 -3.82 -2.52 17.96
N ARG A 460 -4.17 -3.81 18.02
CA ARG A 460 -4.79 -4.40 19.23
C ARG A 460 -3.88 -4.28 20.45
N THR A 461 -2.59 -4.53 20.27
CA THR A 461 -1.60 -4.45 21.35
C THR A 461 -1.43 -3.02 21.83
N ALA A 462 -1.30 -2.04 20.93
CA ALA A 462 -1.24 -0.63 21.26
C ALA A 462 -2.51 -0.15 21.97
N ALA A 463 -3.69 -0.58 21.51
CA ALA A 463 -4.94 -0.23 22.15
C ALA A 463 -5.04 -0.79 23.58
N LYS A 464 -4.63 -2.04 23.81
CA LYS A 464 -4.58 -2.64 25.16
C LYS A 464 -3.59 -1.92 26.07
N ALA A 465 -2.40 -1.58 25.56
CA ALA A 465 -1.40 -0.83 26.31
C ALA A 465 -1.95 0.53 26.73
N ARG A 466 -2.53 1.30 25.81
CA ARG A 466 -3.11 2.62 26.10
C ARG A 466 -4.27 2.57 27.09
N LEU A 467 -5.10 1.53 27.03
CA LEU A 467 -6.17 1.31 28.03
C LEU A 467 -5.63 0.94 29.42
N SER A 468 -4.42 0.38 29.51
CA SER A 468 -3.80 -0.02 30.78
C SER A 468 -3.01 1.11 31.44
N GLU A 469 -2.72 2.18 30.70
CA GLU A 469 -2.11 3.42 31.18
C GLU A 469 -3.12 4.39 31.83
N MET A 470 -4.43 4.05 31.74
CA MET A 470 -5.52 4.75 32.44
C MET A 470 -5.56 4.37 33.91
#